data_AF-A0A9P7GJ25-F1
#
_entry.id   AF-A0A9P7GJ25-F1
#
_cell.length_a   1.000
_cell.length_b   1.000
_cell.length_c   1.000
_cell.angle_alpha   90.00
_cell.angle_beta   90.00
_cell.angle_gamma   90.00
#
_symmetry.space_group_name_H-M   'P 1'
#
loop_
_entity.id
_entity.type
_entity.pdbx_description
1 polymer ?
#
loop_
_entity_poly.entity_id
_entity_poly.type
_entity_poly.pdbx_seq_one_letter_code
_entity_poly.pdbx_strand_id
1 'polypeptide(L)'
;MPESTSTDTIRVIIFLKRKPGLTREEFRSHWDGPHAQLFESLDIVKKNIIKYERAHTNGKYISAPEAIGLYAPDWDGLVLLDGESYEKIFAVRVFLELE
;
A
#
# COMPACT_ATOMS: atom_id res chain seq x y z
N MET A 1 -16.94 -14.19 -6.40
CA MET A 1 -17.45 -13.42 -5.25
C MET A 1 -16.25 -13.18 -4.34
N PRO A 2 -15.81 -11.94 -4.07
CA PRO A 2 -14.74 -11.77 -3.09
C PRO A 2 -15.28 -12.21 -1.73
N GLU A 3 -14.58 -13.16 -1.13
CA GLU A 3 -14.84 -13.77 0.17
C GLU A 3 -15.01 -12.66 1.22
N SER A 4 -16.04 -12.77 2.07
CA SER A 4 -16.32 -11.74 3.06
C SER A 4 -15.13 -11.63 4.01
N THR A 5 -14.57 -10.43 4.17
CA THR A 5 -13.62 -10.13 5.24
C THR A 5 -14.23 -10.65 6.54
N SER A 6 -13.57 -11.61 7.19
CA SER A 6 -13.99 -12.10 8.49
C SER A 6 -14.22 -10.90 9.41
N THR A 7 -15.30 -10.91 10.18
CA THR A 7 -15.61 -9.86 11.18
C THR A 7 -14.49 -9.67 12.21
N ASP A 8 -13.53 -10.59 12.25
CA ASP A 8 -12.38 -10.58 13.16
C ASP A 8 -11.10 -9.94 12.57
N THR A 9 -11.16 -9.41 11.33
CA THR A 9 -9.98 -8.81 10.67
C THR A 9 -10.18 -7.34 10.37
N ILE A 10 -9.17 -6.53 10.70
CA ILE A 10 -9.11 -5.11 10.39
C ILE A 10 -8.27 -4.91 9.15
N ARG A 11 -8.75 -4.06 8.23
CA ARG A 11 -8.04 -3.64 7.03
C ARG A 11 -7.64 -2.17 7.12
N VAL A 12 -6.36 -1.90 6.97
CA VAL A 12 -5.81 -0.54 6.85
C VAL A 12 -5.41 -0.28 5.41
N ILE A 13 -5.85 0.86 4.87
CA ILE A 13 -5.46 1.32 3.53
C ILE A 13 -4.51 2.51 3.69
N ILE A 14 -3.32 2.41 3.10
CA ILE A 14 -2.28 3.44 3.12
C ILE A 14 -2.11 3.96 1.69
N PHE A 15 -2.26 5.26 1.50
CA PHE A 15 -1.99 5.93 0.23
C PHE A 15 -0.56 6.45 0.21
N LEU A 16 0.17 6.14 -0.85
CA LEU A 16 1.58 6.47 -1.00
C LEU A 16 1.77 7.47 -2.13
N LYS A 17 2.57 8.50 -1.84
CA LYS A 17 3.11 9.43 -2.83
C LYS A 17 4.58 9.09 -3.06
N ARG A 18 5.01 9.02 -4.33
CA ARG A 18 6.43 8.86 -4.62
C ARG A 18 7.20 10.11 -4.17
N LYS A 19 8.46 9.93 -3.79
CA LYS A 19 9.33 11.05 -3.43
C LYS A 19 9.52 12.03 -4.59
N PRO A 20 9.66 13.35 -4.31
CA PRO A 20 10.04 14.32 -5.33
C PRO A 20 11.32 13.90 -6.04
N GLY A 21 11.33 14.02 -7.37
CA GLY A 21 12.49 13.68 -8.20
C GLY A 21 12.51 12.23 -8.71
N LEU A 22 11.68 11.32 -8.17
CA LEU A 22 11.54 9.97 -8.72
C LEU A 22 10.49 9.93 -9.82
N THR A 23 10.78 9.20 -10.90
CA THR A 23 9.79 8.78 -11.90
C THR A 23 8.82 7.75 -11.30
N ARG A 24 7.66 7.55 -11.94
CA ARG A 24 6.69 6.52 -11.51
C ARG A 24 7.27 5.11 -11.69
N GLU A 25 8.08 4.92 -12.72
CA GLU A 25 8.71 3.65 -13.02
C GLU A 25 9.78 3.30 -11.97
N GLU A 26 10.61 4.26 -11.56
CA GLU A 26 11.57 4.07 -10.47
C GLU A 26 10.86 3.77 -9.15
N PHE A 27 9.82 4.53 -8.82
CA PHE A 27 9.00 4.25 -7.64
C PHE A 27 8.45 2.83 -7.66
N ARG A 28 7.81 2.44 -8.76
CA ARG A 28 7.21 1.11 -8.91
C ARG A 28 8.26 0.00 -8.85
N SER A 29 9.37 0.16 -9.55
CA SER A 29 10.45 -0.83 -9.58
C SER A 29 11.07 -1.03 -8.20
N HIS A 30 11.25 0.04 -7.43
CA HIS A 30 11.76 -0.06 -6.07
C HIS A 30 10.72 -0.67 -5.12
N TRP A 31 9.46 -0.23 -5.26
CA TRP A 31 8.38 -0.64 -4.36
C TRP A 31 7.96 -2.10 -4.53
N ASP A 32 7.82 -2.58 -5.78
CA ASP A 32 7.50 -3.98 -6.10
C ASP A 32 8.70 -4.92 -5.88
N GLY A 33 9.91 -4.37 -5.84
CA GLY A 33 11.15 -5.14 -5.73
C GLY A 33 11.75 -5.06 -4.33
N PRO A 34 12.87 -4.32 -4.15
CA PRO A 34 13.62 -4.28 -2.88
C PRO A 34 12.76 -3.99 -1.64
N HIS A 35 11.83 -3.02 -1.72
CA HIS A 35 11.00 -2.65 -0.58
C HIS A 35 10.04 -3.77 -0.18
N ALA A 36 9.33 -4.36 -1.14
CA ALA A 36 8.45 -5.50 -0.93
C ALA A 36 9.18 -6.69 -0.29
N GLN A 37 10.35 -7.04 -0.84
CA GLN A 37 11.17 -8.15 -0.35
C GLN A 37 11.63 -7.91 1.10
N LEU A 38 12.09 -6.70 1.40
CA LEU A 38 12.52 -6.35 2.75
C LEU A 38 11.32 -6.42 3.71
N PHE A 39 10.20 -5.78 3.39
CA PHE A 39 9.01 -5.79 4.24
C PHE A 39 8.53 -7.21 4.56
N GLU A 40 8.42 -8.07 3.54
CA GLU A 40 7.98 -9.46 3.71
C GLU A 40 9.00 -10.33 4.47
N SER A 41 10.29 -9.95 4.45
CA SER A 41 11.34 -10.68 5.18
C SER A 41 11.29 -10.48 6.69
N LEU A 42 10.68 -9.39 7.19
CA LEU A 42 10.70 -9.02 8.60
C LEU A 42 9.78 -9.91 9.44
N ASP A 43 10.31 -10.43 10.55
CA ASP A 43 9.54 -11.31 11.44
C ASP A 43 8.35 -10.60 12.09
N ILE A 44 8.45 -9.29 12.35
CA ILE A 44 7.33 -8.50 12.86
C ILE A 44 6.18 -8.41 11.85
N VAL A 45 6.49 -8.36 10.56
CA VAL A 45 5.48 -8.35 9.49
C VAL A 45 4.83 -9.72 9.40
N LYS A 46 5.62 -10.79 9.32
CA LYS A 46 5.09 -12.18 9.29
C LYS A 46 4.22 -12.51 10.50
N LYS A 47 4.53 -11.93 11.66
CA LYS A 47 3.78 -12.16 12.90
C LYS A 47 2.47 -11.40 12.97
N ASN A 48 2.43 -10.16 12.46
CA ASN A 48 1.33 -9.23 12.73
C ASN A 48 0.43 -8.96 11.52
N ILE A 49 0.91 -9.20 10.30
CA ILE A 49 0.18 -8.92 9.07
C ILE A 49 -0.32 -10.25 8.49
N ILE A 50 -1.65 -10.37 8.37
CA ILE A 50 -2.34 -11.52 7.80
C ILE A 50 -2.29 -11.45 6.28
N LYS A 51 -2.55 -10.27 5.72
CA LYS A 51 -2.56 -10.04 4.27
C LYS A 51 -1.89 -8.73 3.94
N TYR A 52 -1.07 -8.75 2.88
CA TYR A 52 -0.38 -7.59 2.35
C TYR A 52 -0.67 -7.50 0.86
N GLU A 53 -1.42 -6.47 0.45
CA GLU A 53 -1.75 -6.20 -0.95
C GLU A 53 -1.20 -4.83 -1.36
N ARG A 54 -0.68 -4.75 -2.58
CA ARG A 54 -0.15 -3.53 -3.19
C ARG A 54 -0.95 -3.23 -4.46
N ALA A 55 -1.33 -1.99 -4.64
CA ALA A 55 -1.96 -1.50 -5.86
C ALA A 55 -1.26 -0.25 -6.37
N HIS A 56 -1.11 -0.14 -7.69
CA HIS A 56 -0.45 0.99 -8.35
C HIS A 56 -1.49 1.84 -9.05
N THR A 57 -1.33 3.15 -9.00
CA THR A 57 -2.12 4.00 -9.89
C THR A 57 -1.60 3.86 -11.31
N ASN A 58 -2.53 3.88 -12.27
CA ASN A 58 -2.20 3.85 -13.70
C ASN A 58 -2.80 5.07 -14.38
N GLY A 59 -2.44 5.30 -15.65
CA GLY A 59 -2.95 6.46 -16.40
C GLY A 59 -4.48 6.54 -16.44
N LYS A 60 -5.17 5.39 -16.46
CA LYS A 60 -6.64 5.32 -16.48
C LYS A 60 -7.28 5.78 -15.17
N TYR A 61 -6.64 5.50 -14.03
CA TYR A 61 -7.09 5.95 -12.72
C TYR A 61 -7.11 7.48 -12.61
N ILE A 62 -6.21 8.16 -13.32
CA ILE A 62 -6.13 9.63 -13.35
C ILE A 62 -7.09 10.20 -14.38
N SER A 63 -7.08 9.67 -15.60
CA SER A 63 -7.86 10.23 -16.70
C SER A 63 -9.37 10.03 -16.53
N ALA A 64 -9.81 8.97 -15.84
CA ALA A 64 -11.24 8.67 -15.70
C ALA A 64 -12.00 9.66 -14.80
N PRO A 65 -11.52 10.02 -13.59
CA PRO A 65 -12.11 11.09 -12.78
C PRO A 65 -12.07 12.45 -13.50
N GLU A 66 -10.95 12.80 -14.11
CA GLU A 66 -10.80 14.08 -14.83
C GLU A 66 -11.80 14.22 -15.97
N ALA A 67 -12.04 13.14 -16.73
CA ALA A 67 -12.98 13.11 -17.84
C ALA A 67 -14.44 13.38 -17.44
N ILE A 68 -14.80 13.20 -16.16
CA ILE A 68 -16.12 13.48 -15.62
C ILE A 68 -16.14 14.68 -14.67
N GLY A 69 -15.08 15.49 -14.68
CA GLY A 69 -14.97 16.71 -13.87
C GLY A 69 -14.74 16.47 -12.38
N LEU A 70 -14.30 15.26 -12.00
CA LEU A 70 -13.92 14.95 -10.62
C LEU A 70 -12.41 15.14 -10.40
N TYR A 71 -12.05 15.43 -9.17
CA TYR A 71 -10.65 15.49 -8.75
C TYR A 71 -10.02 14.10 -8.83
N ALA A 72 -8.98 13.96 -9.66
CA ALA A 72 -8.12 12.79 -9.66
C ALA A 72 -7.14 12.88 -8.48
N PRO A 73 -7.14 11.90 -7.58
CA PRO A 73 -6.21 11.95 -6.47
C PRO A 73 -4.76 11.73 -6.91
N ASP A 74 -3.85 12.51 -6.33
CA ASP A 74 -2.43 12.49 -6.69
C ASP A 74 -1.61 11.46 -5.89
N TRP A 75 -2.07 10.22 -5.80
CA TRP A 75 -1.29 9.12 -5.20
C TRP A 75 -0.64 8.26 -6.28
N ASP A 76 0.54 7.70 -5.98
CA ASP A 76 1.27 6.84 -6.91
C ASP A 76 1.11 5.34 -6.54
N GLY A 77 0.68 5.04 -5.30
CA GLY A 77 0.46 3.68 -4.82
C GLY A 77 -0.52 3.58 -3.65
N LEU A 78 -1.04 2.37 -3.44
CA LEU A 78 -1.83 2.00 -2.28
C LEU A 78 -1.35 0.69 -1.67
N VAL A 79 -1.36 0.61 -0.35
CA VAL A 79 -1.15 -0.63 0.39
C VAL A 79 -2.38 -0.97 1.22
N LEU A 80 -2.74 -2.24 1.22
CA LEU A 80 -3.78 -2.80 2.08
C LEU A 80 -3.12 -3.80 3.01
N LEU A 81 -3.30 -3.59 4.31
CA LEU A 81 -2.80 -4.46 5.37
C LEU A 81 -3.99 -5.01 6.14
N ASP A 82 -4.09 -6.32 6.20
CA ASP A 82 -5.05 -7.00 7.06
C ASP A 82 -4.33 -7.52 8.30
N GLY A 83 -4.95 -7.34 9.47
CA GLY A 83 -4.42 -7.81 10.75
C GLY A 83 -5.51 -7.89 11.83
N GLU A 84 -5.15 -8.46 12.98
CA GLU A 84 -6.11 -8.69 14.08
C GLU A 84 -6.43 -7.42 14.88
N SER A 85 -5.54 -6.42 14.88
CA SER A 85 -5.76 -5.14 15.56
C SER A 85 -4.94 -4.01 14.93
N TYR A 86 -5.38 -2.76 15.13
CA TYR A 86 -4.61 -1.58 14.72
C TYR A 86 -3.22 -1.54 15.35
N GLU A 87 -3.09 -1.95 16.61
CA GLU A 87 -1.82 -1.98 17.34
C GLU A 87 -0.82 -2.94 16.68
N LYS A 88 -1.28 -4.14 16.31
CA LYS A 88 -0.44 -5.12 15.60
C LYS A 88 -0.04 -4.62 14.22
N ILE A 89 -0.98 -4.06 13.46
CA ILE A 89 -0.71 -3.48 12.15
C ILE A 89 0.30 -2.34 12.27
N PHE A 90 0.10 -1.39 13.18
CA PHE A 90 0.99 -0.24 13.33
C PHE A 90 2.30 -0.56 14.06
N ALA A 91 2.44 -1.71 14.71
CA ALA A 91 3.74 -2.16 15.20
C ALA A 91 4.77 -2.33 14.07
N VAL A 92 4.34 -2.54 12.82
CA VAL A 92 5.24 -2.60 11.66
C VAL A 92 5.76 -1.23 11.19
N ARG A 93 5.25 -0.12 11.77
CA ARG A 93 5.56 1.28 11.41
C ARG A 93 7.05 1.61 11.41
N VAL A 94 7.88 0.86 12.12
CA VAL A 94 9.35 1.05 12.16
C VAL A 94 9.99 1.15 10.76
N PHE A 95 9.32 0.64 9.71
CA PHE A 95 9.83 0.70 8.34
C PHE A 95 9.24 1.82 7.44
N LEU A 96 8.10 2.44 7.80
CA LEU A 96 7.44 3.42 6.92
C LEU A 96 8.10 4.81 6.90
N GLU A 97 9.02 5.09 7.83
CA GLU A 97 9.69 6.39 7.99
C GLU A 97 11.18 6.39 7.56
N LEU A 98 11.76 5.25 7.16
CA LEU A 98 13.22 5.09 7.02
C LEU A 98 13.76 4.87 5.61
N GLU A 99 12.97 5.00 4.56
CA GLU A 99 13.49 5.02 3.18
C GLU A 99 13.30 6.36 2.54
#